data_AF-A0A8T3Q9B9-F1
#
_entry.id   AF-A0A8T3Q9B9-F1
#
_cell.length_a   1.000
_cell.length_b   1.000
_cell.length_c   1.000
_cell.angle_alpha   90.00
_cell.angle_beta   90.00
_cell.angle_gamma   90.00
#
_symmetry.space_group_name_H-M   'P 1'
#
loop_
_entity.id
_entity.type
_entity.pdbx_description
1 polymer ?
#
loop_
_entity_poly.entity_id
_entity_poly.type
_entity_poly.pdbx_seq_one_letter_code
_entity_poly.pdbx_strand_id
1 'polypeptide(L)'
;MRRLAFLPLALAGLVLGIGAARPAVAHPLGNFTINQYVRIEVEPEQVRLIYVLDLAEIPAFQEIGERIDADGDTSVSAAEETAYLDAKLAEILPALHLTAGMPDGTVRDTGNAGDTGAAGNAETGLPLTVVERTLTLAEGQAGLRLVRLRAVMTAPLALGSGQDAAFDLDFAGDRLGWREVVVTHAAGVALTGSDAPPRDVSNELRTYPDDLLRSPLDRTSARFTAAAAPGAVAAAGYGETIAPGDDAARPGGGSSGDRFAALLDGDDLTATGLALTLGLALVWGAMHALSPGHGKTVVGAYLVGSRGTPRHALFLGLTVTLTHTAGVVALGLVTLLLSRYILPEQLYPWMSLTSGLLVLGMGLILLRQRFGGGSGFLGHHHHAGADGHGHSHGPGGHHHHHGQSHSHEHVQFHDHDHDHDHDHDHDHTLSHAHA
;
A
#
# COMPACT_ATOMS: atom_id res chain seq x y z
N MET A 1 -33.74 -19.45 -36.21
CA MET A 1 -32.34 -19.52 -36.71
C MET A 1 -31.59 -18.18 -36.76
N ARG A 2 -32.22 -17.00 -36.56
CA ARG A 2 -31.53 -15.69 -36.59
C ARG A 2 -30.83 -15.25 -35.28
N ARG A 3 -30.90 -16.03 -34.20
CA ARG A 3 -30.32 -15.65 -32.87
C ARG A 3 -28.91 -16.20 -32.60
N LEU A 4 -28.42 -17.15 -33.40
CA LEU A 4 -27.09 -17.76 -33.21
C LEU A 4 -25.95 -17.01 -33.93
N ALA A 5 -26.26 -16.09 -34.85
CA ALA A 5 -25.26 -15.30 -35.58
C ALA A 5 -24.75 -14.07 -34.80
N PHE A 6 -25.38 -13.71 -33.69
CA PHE A 6 -24.99 -12.55 -32.87
C PHE A 6 -23.90 -12.87 -31.85
N LEU A 7 -23.73 -14.13 -31.46
CA LEU A 7 -22.73 -14.56 -30.49
C LEU A 7 -21.27 -14.32 -30.97
N PRO A 8 -20.87 -14.67 -32.22
CA PRO A 8 -19.52 -14.38 -32.70
C PRO A 8 -19.29 -12.89 -32.98
N LEU A 9 -20.33 -12.13 -33.33
CA LEU A 9 -20.24 -10.68 -33.58
C LEU A 9 -20.07 -9.89 -32.27
N ALA A 10 -20.75 -10.32 -31.19
CA ALA A 10 -20.57 -9.76 -29.85
C ALA A 10 -19.17 -10.06 -29.28
N LEU A 11 -18.64 -11.27 -29.54
CA LEU A 11 -17.28 -11.65 -29.12
C LEU A 11 -16.20 -10.85 -29.88
N ALA A 12 -16.39 -10.60 -31.18
CA ALA A 12 -15.48 -9.79 -31.99
C ALA A 12 -15.53 -8.30 -31.58
N GLY A 13 -16.71 -7.77 -31.26
CA GLY A 13 -16.86 -6.42 -30.69
C GLY A 13 -16.18 -6.26 -29.33
N LEU A 14 -16.17 -7.32 -28.51
CA LEU A 14 -15.50 -7.34 -27.20
C LEU A 14 -13.96 -7.33 -27.33
N VAL A 15 -13.39 -8.10 -28.27
CA VAL A 15 -11.94 -8.11 -28.52
C VAL A 15 -11.45 -6.76 -29.08
N LEU A 16 -12.26 -6.10 -29.92
CA LEU A 16 -11.97 -4.73 -30.40
C LEU A 16 -12.17 -3.65 -29.31
N GLY A 17 -13.08 -3.85 -28.37
CA GLY A 17 -13.30 -2.94 -27.23
C GLY A 17 -12.18 -2.95 -26.20
N ILE A 18 -11.59 -4.13 -25.92
CA ILE A 18 -10.45 -4.26 -24.99
C ILE A 18 -9.20 -3.57 -25.53
N GLY A 19 -9.01 -3.53 -26.86
CA GLY A 19 -7.87 -2.86 -27.49
C GLY A 19 -7.94 -1.32 -27.53
N ALA A 20 -9.11 -0.73 -27.26
CA ALA A 20 -9.33 0.72 -27.30
C ALA A 20 -9.48 1.35 -25.90
N ALA A 21 -9.51 0.54 -24.83
CA ALA A 21 -9.47 1.04 -23.47
C ALA A 21 -8.04 1.52 -23.17
N ARG A 22 -7.85 2.85 -23.08
CA ARG A 22 -6.66 3.38 -22.44
C ARG A 22 -6.67 2.90 -20.97
N PRO A 23 -5.53 2.46 -20.41
CA PRO A 23 -5.49 2.08 -19.02
C PRO A 23 -5.90 3.29 -18.18
N ALA A 24 -6.98 3.17 -17.41
CA ALA A 24 -7.19 4.04 -16.25
C ALA A 24 -6.08 3.64 -15.26
N VAL A 25 -5.08 4.51 -15.13
CA VAL A 25 -3.98 4.27 -14.20
C VAL A 25 -4.48 4.76 -12.84
N ALA A 26 -4.56 3.87 -11.87
CA ALA A 26 -4.78 4.23 -10.47
C ALA A 26 -3.83 5.37 -10.06
N HIS A 27 -4.19 6.16 -9.06
CA HIS A 27 -3.23 7.12 -8.51
C HIS A 27 -1.86 6.45 -8.32
N PRO A 28 -0.74 6.98 -8.86
CA PRO A 28 0.51 6.20 -8.99
C PRO A 28 1.08 5.67 -7.68
N LEU A 29 0.73 6.32 -6.56
CA LEU A 29 1.15 5.98 -5.21
C LEU A 29 0.11 5.12 -4.45
N GLY A 30 -1.02 4.81 -5.08
CA GLY A 30 -2.15 4.06 -4.53
C GLY A 30 -3.34 4.94 -4.14
N ASN A 31 -4.52 4.32 -4.05
CA ASN A 31 -5.81 5.03 -3.95
C ASN A 31 -6.08 5.70 -2.59
N PHE A 32 -5.19 5.51 -1.61
CA PHE A 32 -5.34 6.01 -0.23
C PHE A 32 -4.38 7.16 0.11
N THR A 33 -3.53 7.58 -0.84
CA THR A 33 -2.46 8.52 -0.54
C THR A 33 -2.92 9.96 -0.43
N ILE A 34 -2.28 10.70 0.48
CA ILE A 34 -2.38 12.15 0.59
C ILE A 34 -1.00 12.73 0.31
N ASN A 35 -0.87 13.43 -0.79
CA ASN A 35 0.39 13.97 -1.29
C ASN A 35 0.45 15.47 -1.05
N GLN A 36 1.61 15.96 -0.63
CA GLN A 36 1.82 17.34 -0.22
C GLN A 36 3.11 17.86 -0.83
N TYR A 37 3.05 19.10 -1.31
CA TYR A 37 4.19 19.74 -1.95
C TYR A 37 4.28 21.19 -1.50
N VAL A 38 5.48 21.63 -1.17
CA VAL A 38 5.80 22.99 -0.74
C VAL A 38 6.98 23.51 -1.56
N ARG A 39 6.77 24.61 -2.27
CA ARG A 39 7.84 25.41 -2.87
C ARG A 39 7.98 26.71 -2.09
N ILE A 40 9.14 26.92 -1.50
CA ILE A 40 9.49 28.14 -0.78
C ILE A 40 10.35 28.98 -1.72
N GLU A 41 9.83 30.10 -2.18
CA GLU A 41 10.54 31.07 -2.99
C GLU A 41 10.94 32.27 -2.13
N VAL A 42 12.24 32.43 -1.91
CA VAL A 42 12.77 33.55 -1.14
C VAL A 42 12.94 34.77 -2.05
N GLU A 43 12.23 35.84 -1.75
CA GLU A 43 12.30 37.13 -2.44
C GLU A 43 12.96 38.19 -1.51
N PRO A 44 13.39 39.35 -2.02
CA PRO A 44 14.12 40.33 -1.21
C PRO A 44 13.39 40.87 0.03
N GLU A 45 12.05 40.95 -0.02
CA GLU A 45 11.21 41.55 1.03
C GLU A 45 10.13 40.60 1.57
N GLN A 46 10.03 39.39 1.02
CA GLN A 46 9.01 38.40 1.39
C GLN A 46 9.45 36.98 1.03
N VAL A 47 8.72 36.01 1.56
CA VAL A 47 8.73 34.62 1.12
C VAL A 47 7.41 34.35 0.41
N ARG A 48 7.46 33.78 -0.79
CA ARG A 48 6.30 33.24 -1.48
C ARG A 48 6.30 31.71 -1.32
N LEU A 49 5.23 31.17 -0.75
CA LEU A 49 5.05 29.75 -0.50
C LEU A 49 3.95 29.20 -1.40
N ILE A 50 4.27 28.24 -2.25
CA ILE A 50 3.29 27.50 -3.06
C ILE A 50 3.07 26.15 -2.38
N TYR A 51 1.84 25.92 -1.95
CA TYR A 51 1.40 24.68 -1.35
C TYR A 51 0.46 23.94 -2.30
N VAL A 52 0.69 22.65 -2.48
CA VAL A 52 -0.22 21.76 -3.21
C VAL A 52 -0.58 20.60 -2.30
N LEU A 53 -1.87 20.45 -2.04
CA LEU A 53 -2.46 19.26 -1.45
C LEU A 53 -3.10 18.45 -2.57
N ASP A 54 -2.83 17.17 -2.55
CA ASP A 54 -3.36 16.24 -3.51
C ASP A 54 -3.89 14.97 -2.86
N LEU A 55 -5.12 14.62 -3.20
CA LEU A 55 -5.86 13.51 -2.65
C LEU A 55 -6.11 12.45 -3.72
N ALA A 56 -5.68 11.23 -3.43
CA ALA A 56 -6.04 10.06 -4.21
C ALA A 56 -7.55 9.73 -4.08
N GLU A 57 -8.02 8.74 -4.83
CA GLU A 57 -9.44 8.48 -5.08
C GLU A 57 -10.28 8.32 -3.80
N ILE A 58 -9.79 7.60 -2.79
CA ILE A 58 -10.58 7.35 -1.57
C ILE A 58 -10.65 8.58 -0.66
N PRO A 59 -9.54 9.26 -0.30
CA PRO A 59 -9.61 10.53 0.43
C PRO A 59 -10.39 11.60 -0.32
N ALA A 60 -10.23 11.69 -1.65
CA ALA A 60 -10.98 12.62 -2.48
C ALA A 60 -12.48 12.32 -2.46
N PHE A 61 -12.90 11.06 -2.57
CA PHE A 61 -14.31 10.67 -2.46
C PHE A 61 -14.93 11.08 -1.12
N GLN A 62 -14.19 10.90 -0.01
CA GLN A 62 -14.62 11.31 1.33
C GLN A 62 -14.78 12.83 1.41
N GLU A 63 -13.77 13.60 1.00
CA GLU A 63 -13.80 15.07 1.03
C GLU A 63 -14.89 15.62 0.10
N ILE A 64 -15.10 15.01 -1.07
CA ILE A 64 -16.16 15.40 -1.99
C ILE A 64 -17.53 15.21 -1.34
N GLY A 65 -17.86 14.00 -0.91
CA GLY A 65 -19.20 13.70 -0.40
C GLY A 65 -19.51 14.31 0.98
N GLU A 66 -18.50 14.63 1.78
CA GLU A 66 -18.71 15.18 3.13
C GLU A 66 -18.59 16.71 3.20
N ARG A 67 -17.79 17.33 2.31
CA ARG A 67 -17.39 18.75 2.47
C ARG A 67 -17.45 19.59 1.19
N ILE A 68 -17.21 19.02 0.01
CA ILE A 68 -17.22 19.79 -1.25
C ILE A 68 -18.63 19.86 -1.84
N ASP A 69 -19.25 18.71 -2.10
CA ASP A 69 -20.61 18.57 -2.63
C ASP A 69 -21.60 18.58 -1.46
N ALA A 70 -21.93 19.79 -1.00
CA ALA A 70 -22.68 19.98 0.24
C ALA A 70 -24.18 19.78 0.03
N ASP A 71 -24.68 19.98 -1.19
CA ASP A 71 -26.08 19.77 -1.54
C ASP A 71 -26.38 18.36 -2.10
N GLY A 72 -25.34 17.59 -2.43
CA GLY A 72 -25.42 16.19 -2.82
C GLY A 72 -25.90 16.01 -4.26
N ASP A 73 -25.73 17.03 -5.11
CA ASP A 73 -26.18 17.02 -6.49
C ASP A 73 -25.16 16.42 -7.47
N THR A 74 -24.02 15.94 -6.96
CA THR A 74 -22.88 15.33 -7.67
C THR A 74 -22.05 16.29 -8.54
N SER A 75 -22.52 17.52 -8.72
CA SER A 75 -21.78 18.61 -9.32
C SER A 75 -21.08 19.43 -8.24
N VAL A 76 -20.11 20.27 -8.62
CA VAL A 76 -19.46 21.18 -7.67
C VAL A 76 -19.64 22.58 -8.21
N SER A 77 -20.43 23.38 -7.50
CA SER A 77 -20.67 24.77 -7.84
C SER A 77 -19.47 25.64 -7.43
N ALA A 78 -19.34 26.83 -8.04
CA ALA A 78 -18.30 27.79 -7.66
C ALA A 78 -18.42 28.26 -6.19
N ALA A 79 -19.64 28.25 -5.64
CA ALA A 79 -19.89 28.62 -4.24
C ALA A 79 -19.37 27.54 -3.29
N GLU A 80 -19.63 26.28 -3.60
CA GLU A 80 -19.12 25.11 -2.87
C GLU A 80 -17.60 25.01 -2.95
N GLU A 81 -17.02 25.18 -4.14
CA GLU A 81 -15.57 25.24 -4.32
C GLU A 81 -14.95 26.32 -3.43
N THR A 82 -15.52 27.52 -3.43
CA THR A 82 -15.01 28.65 -2.62
C THR A 82 -15.12 28.33 -1.13
N ALA A 83 -16.28 27.84 -0.67
CA ALA A 83 -16.51 27.50 0.73
C ALA A 83 -15.58 26.37 1.21
N TYR A 84 -15.36 25.36 0.37
CA TYR A 84 -14.42 24.28 0.64
C TYR A 84 -12.99 24.80 0.76
N LEU A 85 -12.52 25.58 -0.21
CA LEU A 85 -11.16 26.15 -0.20
C LEU A 85 -10.94 27.03 1.03
N ASP A 86 -11.92 27.86 1.41
CA ASP A 86 -11.88 28.67 2.64
C ASP A 86 -11.72 27.78 3.89
N ALA A 87 -12.57 26.77 4.04
CA ALA A 87 -12.56 25.89 5.19
C ALA A 87 -11.28 25.04 5.26
N LYS A 88 -10.83 24.48 4.14
CA LYS A 88 -9.66 23.61 4.07
C LYS A 88 -8.36 24.39 4.25
N LEU A 89 -8.26 25.61 3.73
CA LEU A 89 -7.09 26.46 4.00
C LEU A 89 -7.05 26.96 5.45
N ALA A 90 -8.19 27.23 6.07
CA ALA A 90 -8.24 27.55 7.50
C ALA A 90 -7.76 26.38 8.40
N GLU A 91 -7.95 25.13 7.94
CA GLU A 91 -7.44 23.92 8.59
C GLU A 91 -5.92 23.73 8.37
N ILE A 92 -5.42 24.04 7.17
CA ILE A 92 -4.02 23.78 6.78
C ILE A 92 -3.06 24.89 7.24
N LEU A 93 -3.47 26.16 7.17
CA LEU A 93 -2.59 27.30 7.48
C LEU A 93 -1.89 27.19 8.85
N PRO A 94 -2.56 26.78 9.95
CA PRO A 94 -1.90 26.63 11.24
C PRO A 94 -0.82 25.54 11.28
N ALA A 95 -0.86 24.58 10.35
CA ALA A 95 0.11 23.48 10.23
C ALA A 95 1.30 23.82 9.31
N LEU A 96 1.29 25.00 8.66
CA LEU A 96 2.39 25.51 7.86
C LEU A 96 3.23 26.46 8.71
N HIS A 97 4.23 25.92 9.39
CA HIS A 97 5.09 26.70 10.27
C HIS A 97 6.26 27.26 9.47
N LEU A 98 6.26 28.56 9.21
CA LEU A 98 7.40 29.27 8.65
C LEU A 98 7.97 30.20 9.73
N THR A 99 9.25 30.02 10.06
CA THR A 99 9.93 30.82 11.08
C THR A 99 11.20 31.46 10.50
N ALA A 100 11.60 32.59 11.08
CA ALA A 100 12.85 33.26 10.77
C ALA A 100 13.57 33.67 12.04
N GLY A 101 14.90 33.57 12.06
CA GLY A 101 15.74 34.04 13.16
C GLY A 101 15.59 35.55 13.38
N MET A 102 15.69 36.00 14.63
CA MET A 102 15.56 37.44 14.90
C MET A 102 16.71 38.26 14.28
N PRO A 103 16.43 39.49 13.78
CA PRO A 103 17.42 40.36 13.14
C PRO A 103 18.65 40.75 14.00
N ASP A 104 18.62 40.52 15.31
CA ASP A 104 19.62 41.01 16.28
C ASP A 104 20.24 39.90 17.15
N GLY A 105 20.05 38.62 16.80
CA GLY A 105 20.61 37.50 17.58
C GLY A 105 20.10 37.44 19.03
N THR A 106 19.01 38.13 19.36
CA THR A 106 18.39 38.14 20.68
C THR A 106 17.80 36.78 20.99
N VAL A 107 18.46 36.02 21.87
CA VAL A 107 17.92 34.77 22.42
C VAL A 107 16.69 35.11 23.26
N ARG A 108 15.51 34.53 22.94
CA ARG A 108 14.38 34.49 23.87
C ARG A 108 14.83 33.57 24.98
N ASP A 109 14.97 34.11 26.18
CA ASP A 109 15.02 33.31 27.40
C ASP A 109 13.69 32.57 27.53
N THR A 110 13.58 31.42 26.87
CA THR A 110 12.50 30.47 27.13
C THR A 110 12.84 29.83 28.47
N GLY A 111 12.42 30.50 29.55
CA GLY A 111 12.57 30.02 30.90
C GLY A 111 11.96 28.63 31.07
N ASN A 112 12.77 27.60 30.85
CA ASN A 112 12.61 26.28 31.42
C ASN A 112 13.97 25.57 31.36
N ALA A 113 14.69 25.62 32.48
CA ALA A 113 15.92 24.88 32.68
C ALA A 113 15.61 23.38 32.67
N GLY A 114 16.02 22.67 31.61
CA GLY A 114 15.79 21.22 31.54
C GLY A 114 16.27 20.46 30.32
N ASP A 115 16.79 21.11 29.27
CA ASP A 115 17.33 20.38 28.10
C ASP A 115 18.74 20.87 27.72
N THR A 116 19.66 19.91 27.67
CA THR A 116 21.06 20.09 27.34
C THR A 116 21.24 20.00 25.83
N GLY A 117 21.55 21.12 25.18
CA GLY A 117 22.39 21.10 23.99
C GLY A 117 21.82 21.67 22.69
N ALA A 118 21.43 22.94 22.68
CA ALA A 118 21.69 23.89 21.58
C ALA A 118 21.22 25.26 22.07
N ALA A 119 22.08 26.28 22.01
CA ALA A 119 21.60 27.66 22.14
C ALA A 119 20.72 27.93 20.90
N GLY A 120 19.41 27.69 21.03
CA GLY A 120 18.45 27.95 19.97
C GLY A 120 18.39 29.46 19.73
N ASN A 121 18.76 29.89 18.53
CA ASN A 121 18.51 31.25 18.08
C ASN A 121 17.00 31.50 18.22
N ALA A 122 16.58 32.64 18.75
CA ALA A 122 15.17 32.91 18.88
C ALA A 122 14.55 33.09 17.49
N GLU A 123 13.52 32.32 17.20
CA GLU A 123 12.81 32.38 15.94
C GLU A 123 11.44 33.07 16.13
N THR A 124 11.03 33.82 15.12
CA THR A 124 9.70 34.43 15.02
C THR A 124 8.92 33.79 13.89
N GLY A 125 7.68 33.39 14.17
CA GLY A 125 6.76 32.89 13.14
C GLY A 125 6.40 33.99 12.15
N LEU A 126 6.49 33.68 10.86
CA LEU A 126 6.11 34.55 9.76
C LEU A 126 4.65 34.26 9.38
N PRO A 127 3.73 35.23 9.50
CA PRO A 127 2.32 35.01 9.18
C PRO A 127 2.14 34.82 7.68
N LEU A 128 1.64 33.65 7.27
CA LEU A 128 1.30 33.35 5.88
C LEU A 128 -0.07 33.95 5.53
N THR A 129 -0.11 34.69 4.42
CA THR A 129 -1.34 35.26 3.84
C THR A 129 -1.61 34.59 2.50
N VAL A 130 -2.80 34.01 2.31
CA VAL A 130 -3.20 33.41 1.03
C VAL A 130 -3.46 34.51 0.01
N VAL A 131 -2.77 34.45 -1.14
CA VAL A 131 -2.94 35.39 -2.25
C VAL A 131 -3.64 34.77 -3.46
N GLU A 132 -3.54 33.45 -3.63
CA GLU A 132 -4.17 32.70 -4.72
C GLU A 132 -4.57 31.32 -4.22
N ARG A 133 -5.68 30.78 -4.73
CA ARG A 133 -6.13 29.43 -4.44
C ARG A 133 -6.95 28.87 -5.59
N THR A 134 -6.83 27.57 -5.82
CA THR A 134 -7.52 26.86 -6.90
C THR A 134 -7.84 25.44 -6.45
N LEU A 135 -9.03 24.97 -6.80
CA LEU A 135 -9.41 23.57 -6.70
C LEU A 135 -9.45 22.96 -8.10
N THR A 136 -8.98 21.73 -8.25
CA THR A 136 -9.08 20.98 -9.49
C THR A 136 -9.58 19.58 -9.18
N LEU A 137 -10.65 19.18 -9.86
CA LEU A 137 -11.21 17.85 -9.81
C LEU A 137 -10.86 17.11 -11.10
N ALA A 138 -10.34 15.89 -10.97
CA ALA A 138 -9.99 15.06 -12.12
C ALA A 138 -10.58 13.66 -12.00
N GLU A 139 -10.87 13.02 -13.12
CA GLU A 139 -11.37 11.64 -13.13
C GLU A 139 -10.24 10.65 -12.81
N GLY A 140 -10.46 9.80 -11.80
CA GLY A 140 -9.55 8.73 -11.39
C GLY A 140 -10.09 7.33 -11.73
N GLN A 141 -9.60 6.32 -11.01
CA GLN A 141 -10.03 4.94 -11.25
C GLN A 141 -11.48 4.70 -10.79
N ALA A 142 -12.22 3.89 -11.56
CA ALA A 142 -13.55 3.38 -11.18
C ALA A 142 -14.62 4.47 -10.95
N GLY A 143 -14.51 5.61 -11.64
CA GLY A 143 -15.45 6.73 -11.53
C GLY A 143 -15.28 7.56 -10.25
N LEU A 144 -14.21 7.32 -9.49
CA LEU A 144 -13.85 8.16 -8.36
C LEU A 144 -13.05 9.37 -8.84
N ARG A 145 -13.40 10.55 -8.32
CA ARG A 145 -12.68 11.79 -8.61
C ARG A 145 -11.46 11.93 -7.70
N LEU A 146 -10.44 12.59 -8.21
CA LEU A 146 -9.24 13.06 -7.50
C LEU A 146 -9.44 14.53 -7.15
N VAL A 147 -8.87 14.97 -6.02
CA VAL A 147 -8.92 16.37 -5.57
C VAL A 147 -7.51 16.93 -5.50
N ARG A 148 -7.28 18.06 -6.18
CA ARG A 148 -6.05 18.83 -6.05
C ARG A 148 -6.38 20.26 -5.62
N LEU A 149 -5.81 20.67 -4.51
CA LEU A 149 -5.86 22.03 -4.00
C LEU A 149 -4.49 22.67 -4.17
N ARG A 150 -4.43 23.82 -4.82
CA ARG A 150 -3.21 24.65 -4.92
C ARG A 150 -3.46 25.98 -4.24
N ALA A 151 -2.52 26.44 -3.43
CA ALA A 151 -2.57 27.74 -2.80
C ALA A 151 -1.21 28.43 -2.86
N VAL A 152 -1.22 29.72 -3.19
CA VAL A 152 -0.04 30.59 -3.13
C VAL A 152 -0.22 31.50 -1.94
N MET A 153 0.80 31.57 -1.10
CA MET A 153 0.84 32.36 0.12
C MET A 153 2.06 33.26 0.13
N THR A 154 1.99 34.38 0.83
CA THR A 154 3.13 35.24 1.07
C THR A 154 3.30 35.53 2.54
N ALA A 155 4.54 35.70 2.99
CA ALA A 155 4.87 36.17 4.32
C ALA A 155 6.00 37.21 4.24
N PRO A 156 5.91 38.33 4.97
CA PRO A 156 6.95 39.36 4.95
C PRO A 156 8.26 38.82 5.54
N LEU A 157 9.38 39.06 4.87
CA LEU A 157 10.72 38.67 5.31
C LEU A 157 11.74 39.70 4.82
N ALA A 158 12.28 40.49 5.75
CA ALA A 158 13.33 41.45 5.42
C ALA A 158 14.70 40.75 5.44
N LEU A 159 15.34 40.62 4.28
CA LEU A 159 16.67 40.04 4.18
C LEU A 159 17.76 41.05 4.59
N GLY A 160 18.53 40.69 5.63
CA GLY A 160 19.74 41.40 6.04
C GLY A 160 21.02 40.82 5.42
N SER A 161 22.12 40.85 6.18
CA SER A 161 23.39 40.22 5.79
C SER A 161 23.38 38.69 5.88
N GLY A 162 22.36 38.11 6.52
CA GLY A 162 22.12 36.68 6.64
C GLY A 162 20.90 36.45 7.54
N GLN A 163 19.92 35.72 7.02
CA GLN A 163 18.64 35.45 7.65
C GLN A 163 18.42 33.94 7.64
N ASP A 164 18.49 33.32 8.81
CA ASP A 164 18.10 31.93 8.98
C ASP A 164 16.58 31.83 9.00
N ALA A 165 16.06 30.80 8.34
CA ALA A 165 14.65 30.47 8.32
C ALA A 165 14.45 28.96 8.33
N ALA A 166 13.33 28.54 8.93
CA ALA A 166 12.91 27.14 8.97
C ALA A 166 11.45 27.04 8.54
N PHE A 167 11.14 25.91 7.90
CA PHE A 167 9.80 25.53 7.54
C PHE A 167 9.52 24.12 8.06
N ASP A 168 8.36 23.93 8.66
CA ASP A 168 7.84 22.64 9.10
C ASP A 168 6.36 22.49 8.70
N LEU A 169 6.02 21.34 8.13
CA LEU A 169 4.67 20.93 7.73
C LEU A 169 4.16 19.86 8.68
N ASP A 170 3.17 20.21 9.50
CA ASP A 170 2.51 19.30 10.45
C ASP A 170 1.05 19.02 10.05
N PHE A 171 0.86 18.60 8.80
CA PHE A 171 -0.47 18.28 8.27
C PHE A 171 -0.52 16.85 7.75
N ALA A 172 -1.50 16.07 8.21
CA ALA A 172 -1.73 14.68 7.80
C ALA A 172 -0.45 13.81 7.86
N GLY A 173 0.40 14.04 8.88
CA GLY A 173 1.72 13.43 9.08
C GLY A 173 1.71 11.89 9.18
N ASP A 174 0.59 11.32 9.60
CA ASP A 174 0.33 9.89 9.77
C ASP A 174 -0.17 9.19 8.48
N ARG A 175 -0.52 9.97 7.45
CA ARG A 175 -1.07 9.46 6.19
C ARG A 175 0.04 9.10 5.22
N LEU A 176 -0.14 7.99 4.50
CA LEU A 176 0.76 7.58 3.43
C LEU A 176 0.69 8.57 2.26
N GLY A 177 1.84 8.92 1.68
CA GLY A 177 1.90 9.74 0.48
C GLY A 177 3.26 10.37 0.26
N TRP A 178 3.35 11.16 -0.80
CA TRP A 178 4.53 11.93 -1.16
C TRP A 178 4.52 13.28 -0.45
N ARG A 179 5.63 13.65 0.20
CA ARG A 179 5.86 14.97 0.79
C ARG A 179 7.18 15.53 0.31
N GLU A 180 7.09 16.69 -0.31
CA GLU A 180 8.24 17.35 -0.91
C GLU A 180 8.29 18.82 -0.51
N VAL A 181 9.46 19.23 -0.03
CA VAL A 181 9.78 20.63 0.26
C VAL A 181 10.98 21.02 -0.58
N VAL A 182 10.84 22.11 -1.34
CA VAL A 182 11.92 22.69 -2.15
C VAL A 182 12.09 24.16 -1.78
N VAL A 183 13.33 24.64 -1.81
CA VAL A 183 13.68 26.02 -1.46
C VAL A 183 14.47 26.66 -2.60
N THR A 184 13.92 27.71 -3.18
CA THR A 184 14.51 28.43 -4.32
C THR A 184 14.50 29.95 -4.04
N HIS A 185 15.10 30.75 -4.92
CA HIS A 185 15.25 32.18 -4.68
C HIS A 185 15.13 33.05 -5.93
N ALA A 186 14.64 34.26 -5.72
CA ALA A 186 14.55 35.30 -6.73
C ALA A 186 15.92 35.91 -7.07
N ALA A 187 15.93 36.78 -8.09
CA ALA A 187 17.05 37.68 -8.31
C ALA A 187 17.20 38.65 -7.12
N GLY A 188 18.43 39.02 -6.80
CA GLY A 188 18.72 39.87 -5.64
C GLY A 188 18.85 39.12 -4.31
N VAL A 189 18.72 37.80 -4.31
CA VAL A 189 18.85 36.93 -3.11
C VAL A 189 19.94 35.90 -3.33
N ALA A 190 20.72 35.61 -2.29
CA ALA A 190 21.64 34.49 -2.26
C ALA A 190 21.25 33.51 -1.15
N LEU A 191 21.05 32.24 -1.50
CA LEU A 191 20.95 31.15 -0.53
C LEU A 191 22.37 30.70 -0.17
N THR A 192 22.78 30.95 1.07
CA THR A 192 24.11 30.57 1.57
C THR A 192 24.12 29.17 2.21
N GLY A 193 22.95 28.64 2.56
CA GLY A 193 22.74 27.27 3.01
C GLY A 193 21.29 26.84 2.82
N SER A 194 21.06 25.58 2.46
CA SER A 194 19.73 24.94 2.40
C SER A 194 19.89 23.43 2.50
N ASP A 195 19.08 22.78 3.33
CA ASP A 195 18.96 21.31 3.37
C ASP A 195 17.91 20.78 2.35
N ALA A 196 17.10 21.68 1.78
CA ALA A 196 16.14 21.42 0.73
C ALA A 196 16.71 21.65 -0.68
N PRO A 197 16.33 20.83 -1.68
CA PRO A 197 16.78 21.02 -3.04
C PRO A 197 16.16 22.27 -3.67
N PRO A 198 16.83 22.89 -4.65
CA PRO A 198 16.35 24.09 -5.33
C PRO A 198 15.33 23.82 -6.45
N ARG A 199 15.10 22.55 -6.77
CA ARG A 199 14.20 22.09 -7.83
C ARG A 199 13.43 20.89 -7.34
N ASP A 200 12.19 20.80 -7.80
CA ASP A 200 11.33 19.66 -7.55
C ASP A 200 11.58 18.52 -8.52
N VAL A 201 11.23 17.31 -8.08
CA VAL A 201 11.25 16.10 -8.91
C VAL A 201 9.84 15.70 -9.34
N SER A 202 8.81 16.18 -8.63
CA SER A 202 7.42 15.80 -8.88
C SER A 202 6.66 16.75 -9.83
N ASN A 203 7.27 17.87 -10.24
CA ASN A 203 6.61 18.92 -11.01
C ASN A 203 5.29 19.36 -10.35
N GLU A 204 5.37 19.82 -9.10
CA GLU A 204 4.22 20.09 -8.24
C GLU A 204 3.24 18.89 -8.14
N LEU A 205 3.71 17.66 -7.88
CA LEU A 205 2.87 16.44 -7.81
C LEU A 205 2.12 16.08 -9.11
N ARG A 206 2.61 16.54 -10.26
CA ARG A 206 2.08 16.18 -11.60
C ARG A 206 2.83 15.04 -12.25
N THR A 207 3.92 14.60 -11.68
CA THR A 207 4.70 13.47 -12.15
C THR A 207 5.34 12.82 -10.96
N TYR A 208 5.49 11.51 -10.98
CA TYR A 208 6.18 10.78 -9.94
C TYR A 208 7.30 9.98 -10.60
N PRO A 209 8.55 10.17 -10.19
CA PRO A 209 9.65 9.34 -10.64
C PRO A 209 9.39 7.86 -10.31
N ASP A 210 9.50 6.97 -11.30
CA ASP A 210 9.18 5.54 -11.17
C ASP A 210 10.00 4.84 -10.07
N ASP A 211 11.22 5.31 -9.81
CA ASP A 211 12.13 4.80 -8.80
C ASP A 211 11.67 5.10 -7.36
N LEU A 212 10.86 6.15 -7.17
CA LEU A 212 10.40 6.60 -5.85
C LEU A 212 8.98 6.15 -5.52
N LEU A 213 8.29 5.42 -6.41
CA LEU A 213 6.95 4.88 -6.14
C LEU A 213 6.91 3.83 -5.01
N ARG A 214 8.04 3.16 -4.73
CA ARG A 214 8.14 2.16 -3.65
C ARG A 214 8.53 2.76 -2.30
N SER A 215 9.11 3.96 -2.31
CA SER A 215 9.54 4.69 -1.12
C SER A 215 9.35 6.18 -1.40
N PRO A 216 8.09 6.66 -1.30
CA PRO A 216 7.76 8.03 -1.61
C PRO A 216 8.61 8.99 -0.78
N LEU A 217 8.95 10.13 -1.37
CA LEU A 217 9.65 11.17 -0.63
C LEU A 217 8.80 11.58 0.58
N ASP A 218 9.39 11.71 1.76
CA ASP A 218 8.69 12.14 2.99
C ASP A 218 9.48 13.25 3.67
N ARG A 219 9.60 14.38 2.97
CA ARG A 219 10.22 15.60 3.50
C ARG A 219 9.15 16.58 3.90
N THR A 220 9.09 16.90 5.18
CA THR A 220 8.12 17.84 5.77
C THR A 220 8.75 19.13 6.28
N SER A 221 10.08 19.20 6.31
CA SER A 221 10.79 20.37 6.81
C SER A 221 11.94 20.81 5.91
N ALA A 222 12.31 22.08 6.05
CA ALA A 222 13.47 22.67 5.40
C ALA A 222 14.07 23.76 6.29
N ARG A 223 15.40 23.83 6.35
CA ARG A 223 16.15 24.93 6.94
C ARG A 223 17.03 25.57 5.89
N PHE A 224 17.01 26.89 5.84
CA PHE A 224 17.80 27.65 4.87
C PHE A 224 18.26 28.99 5.43
N THR A 225 19.37 29.47 4.89
CA THR A 225 19.92 30.79 5.19
C THR A 225 19.94 31.61 3.90
N ALA A 226 19.30 32.77 3.93
CA ALA A 226 19.21 33.69 2.80
C ALA A 226 19.82 35.05 3.15
N ALA A 227 20.45 35.70 2.18
CA ALA A 227 20.97 37.06 2.34
C ALA A 227 20.58 37.92 1.15
N ALA A 228 20.43 39.22 1.39
CA ALA A 228 20.28 40.18 0.32
C ALA A 228 21.59 40.23 -0.51
N ALA A 229 21.48 39.97 -1.80
CA ALA A 229 22.61 39.96 -2.72
C ALA A 229 22.25 40.75 -3.99
N PRO A 230 22.30 42.09 -3.94
CA PRO A 230 21.99 42.94 -5.10
C PRO A 230 22.84 42.53 -6.31
N GLY A 231 22.19 42.19 -7.42
CA GLY A 231 22.85 41.71 -8.63
C GLY A 231 23.00 40.20 -8.77
N ALA A 232 22.61 39.41 -7.76
CA ALA A 232 22.46 37.97 -7.90
C ALA A 232 21.33 37.65 -8.89
N VAL A 233 21.54 36.64 -9.74
CA VAL A 233 20.49 36.12 -10.63
C VAL A 233 19.56 35.20 -9.86
N ALA A 234 18.33 35.05 -10.35
CA ALA A 234 17.39 34.10 -9.78
C ALA A 234 17.91 32.66 -9.91
N ALA A 235 17.52 31.80 -8.98
CA ALA A 235 17.77 30.37 -9.07
C ALA A 235 17.12 29.80 -10.34
N ALA A 236 17.74 28.78 -10.91
CA ALA A 236 17.23 28.15 -12.12
C ALA A 236 15.94 27.36 -11.79
N GLY A 237 14.79 27.77 -12.34
CA GLY A 237 13.46 27.24 -12.02
C GLY A 237 12.64 28.14 -11.08
N TYR A 238 13.19 29.28 -10.64
CA TYR A 238 12.45 30.33 -9.96
C TYR A 238 11.42 30.98 -10.89
N GLY A 239 10.21 31.23 -10.38
CA GLY A 239 9.15 31.88 -11.15
C GLY A 239 8.63 31.05 -12.34
N GLU A 240 9.00 29.77 -12.43
CA GLU A 240 8.39 28.82 -13.34
C GLU A 240 6.99 28.49 -12.80
N THR A 241 6.06 29.43 -13.00
CA THR A 241 4.66 29.28 -12.65
C THR A 241 3.97 28.46 -13.73
N ILE A 242 3.17 27.51 -13.31
CA ILE A 242 2.37 26.73 -14.26
C ILE A 242 1.17 27.56 -14.69
N ALA A 243 0.91 27.63 -15.99
CA ALA A 243 -0.15 28.46 -16.55
C ALA A 243 -1.53 27.97 -16.07
N PRO A 244 -2.48 28.87 -15.77
CA PRO A 244 -3.86 28.48 -15.45
C PRO A 244 -4.43 27.61 -16.57
N GLY A 245 -4.79 26.37 -16.25
CA GLY A 245 -5.31 25.37 -17.21
C GLY A 245 -4.39 24.16 -17.44
N ASP A 246 -3.07 24.29 -17.21
CA ASP A 246 -2.15 23.14 -17.19
C ASP A 246 -2.31 22.32 -15.90
N ASP A 247 -3.02 22.86 -14.90
CA ASP A 247 -3.37 22.22 -13.61
C ASP A 247 -4.22 20.95 -13.75
N ALA A 248 -4.91 20.80 -14.89
CA ALA A 248 -5.68 19.61 -15.23
C ALA A 248 -4.81 18.39 -15.56
N ALA A 249 -3.53 18.59 -15.92
CA ALA A 249 -2.62 17.49 -16.24
C ALA A 249 -2.13 16.81 -14.96
N ARG A 250 -2.59 15.57 -14.72
CA ARG A 250 -2.31 14.80 -13.51
C ARG A 250 -1.97 13.32 -13.81
N PRO A 251 -1.03 12.69 -13.08
CA PRO A 251 -0.80 11.25 -13.14
C PRO A 251 -2.04 10.49 -12.66
N GLY A 252 -2.54 9.56 -13.48
CA GLY A 252 -3.75 8.80 -13.18
C GLY A 252 -5.07 9.51 -13.52
N GLY A 253 -5.01 10.80 -13.90
CA GLY A 253 -6.14 11.54 -14.45
C GLY A 253 -6.46 11.10 -15.87
N GLY A 254 -7.39 10.16 -16.04
CA GLY A 254 -7.71 9.60 -17.35
C GLY A 254 -9.14 9.09 -17.43
N SER A 255 -9.95 9.71 -18.30
CA SER A 255 -11.39 9.50 -18.53
C SER A 255 -11.79 8.14 -19.13
N SER A 256 -11.05 7.08 -18.85
CA SER A 256 -11.32 5.74 -19.38
C SER A 256 -12.27 4.92 -18.50
N GLY A 257 -12.41 5.28 -17.21
CA GLY A 257 -13.36 4.66 -16.27
C GLY A 257 -14.82 4.92 -16.60
N ASP A 258 -15.12 6.10 -17.16
CA ASP A 258 -16.48 6.59 -17.44
C ASP A 258 -17.29 5.65 -18.33
N ARG A 259 -16.65 4.95 -19.29
CA ARG A 259 -17.39 4.07 -20.21
C ARG A 259 -17.84 2.77 -19.55
N PHE A 260 -17.11 2.29 -18.55
CA PHE A 260 -17.51 1.09 -17.80
C PHE A 260 -18.47 1.46 -16.66
N ALA A 261 -18.21 2.58 -15.97
CA ALA A 261 -19.10 3.12 -14.93
C ALA A 261 -20.47 3.55 -15.52
N ALA A 262 -20.50 4.22 -16.67
CA ALA A 262 -21.75 4.57 -17.36
C ALA A 262 -22.54 3.33 -17.88
N LEU A 263 -21.89 2.17 -18.03
CA LEU A 263 -22.59 0.90 -18.30
C LEU A 263 -23.24 0.30 -17.05
N LEU A 264 -22.84 0.74 -15.85
CA LEU A 264 -23.36 0.31 -14.56
C LEU A 264 -24.39 1.31 -13.99
N ASP A 265 -24.22 2.62 -14.24
CA ASP A 265 -25.10 3.71 -13.78
C ASP A 265 -26.27 4.03 -14.71
N GLY A 266 -26.32 3.44 -15.91
CA GLY A 266 -27.47 3.60 -16.79
C GLY A 266 -28.71 2.89 -16.24
N ASP A 267 -29.86 3.57 -16.24
CA ASP A 267 -31.19 3.05 -15.86
C ASP A 267 -31.63 1.76 -16.60
N ASP A 268 -30.84 1.32 -17.60
CA ASP A 268 -31.05 0.10 -18.38
C ASP A 268 -30.04 -1.00 -18.01
N LEU A 269 -30.07 -1.46 -16.74
CA LEU A 269 -29.56 -2.78 -16.37
C LEU A 269 -30.43 -3.86 -17.05
N THR A 270 -30.25 -4.03 -18.37
CA THR A 270 -30.91 -5.11 -19.09
C THR A 270 -30.47 -6.43 -18.45
N ALA A 271 -31.42 -7.32 -18.14
CA ALA A 271 -31.12 -8.62 -17.52
C ALA A 271 -30.04 -9.40 -18.31
N THR A 272 -29.96 -9.17 -19.61
CA THR A 272 -28.92 -9.67 -20.52
C THR A 272 -27.54 -9.07 -20.23
N GLY A 273 -27.44 -7.75 -20.02
CA GLY A 273 -26.19 -7.07 -19.65
C GLY A 273 -25.64 -7.57 -18.32
N LEU A 274 -26.51 -7.68 -17.30
CA LEU A 274 -26.15 -8.24 -16.00
C LEU A 274 -25.70 -9.71 -16.10
N ALA A 275 -26.41 -10.53 -16.88
CA ALA A 275 -26.02 -11.93 -17.08
C ALA A 275 -24.67 -12.05 -17.80
N LEU A 276 -24.39 -11.17 -18.76
CA LEU A 276 -23.11 -11.13 -19.48
C LEU A 276 -21.97 -10.68 -18.57
N THR A 277 -22.15 -9.63 -17.76
CA THR A 277 -21.11 -9.14 -16.83
C THR A 277 -20.82 -10.17 -15.73
N LEU A 278 -21.85 -10.78 -15.14
CA LEU A 278 -21.69 -11.89 -14.18
C LEU A 278 -21.02 -13.10 -14.84
N GLY A 279 -21.36 -13.41 -16.09
CA GLY A 279 -20.73 -14.47 -16.86
C GLY A 279 -19.23 -14.20 -17.11
N LEU A 280 -18.87 -12.97 -17.49
CA LEU A 280 -17.48 -12.56 -17.66
C LEU A 280 -16.71 -12.61 -16.33
N ALA A 281 -17.29 -12.09 -15.25
CA ALA A 281 -16.70 -12.13 -13.92
C ALA A 281 -16.45 -13.58 -13.46
N LEU A 282 -17.39 -14.49 -13.74
CA LEU A 282 -17.24 -15.92 -13.46
C LEU A 282 -16.08 -16.54 -14.26
N VAL A 283 -16.00 -16.26 -15.57
CA VAL A 283 -14.93 -16.76 -16.44
C VAL A 283 -13.57 -16.21 -15.99
N TRP A 284 -13.50 -14.91 -15.68
CA TRP A 284 -12.28 -14.28 -15.18
C TRP A 284 -11.86 -14.84 -13.83
N GLY A 285 -12.81 -15.02 -12.90
CA GLY A 285 -12.58 -15.67 -11.62
C GLY A 285 -12.10 -17.11 -11.75
N ALA A 286 -12.64 -17.88 -12.70
CA ALA A 286 -12.19 -19.24 -13.00
C ALA A 286 -10.75 -19.25 -13.55
N MET A 287 -10.41 -18.37 -14.50
CA MET A 287 -9.04 -18.22 -15.00
C MET A 287 -8.07 -17.78 -13.91
N HIS A 288 -8.49 -16.85 -13.05
CA HIS A 288 -7.70 -16.41 -11.90
C HIS A 288 -7.48 -17.55 -10.90
N ALA A 289 -8.48 -18.41 -10.67
CA ALA A 289 -8.37 -19.58 -9.80
C ALA A 289 -7.40 -20.65 -10.35
N LEU A 290 -7.23 -20.72 -11.68
CA LEU A 290 -6.27 -21.59 -12.37
C LEU A 290 -4.83 -21.06 -12.32
N SER A 291 -4.62 -19.79 -11.94
CA SER A 291 -3.28 -19.21 -11.86
C SER A 291 -2.39 -19.95 -10.85
N PRO A 292 -1.10 -20.17 -11.15
CA PRO A 292 -0.19 -20.83 -10.22
C PRO A 292 -0.05 -20.01 -8.93
N GLY A 293 -0.32 -20.63 -7.79
CA GLY A 293 -0.16 -20.02 -6.47
C GLY A 293 0.46 -20.99 -5.47
N HIS A 294 1.24 -20.47 -4.52
CA HIS A 294 1.95 -21.28 -3.53
C HIS A 294 1.01 -22.18 -2.71
N GLY A 295 -0.19 -21.70 -2.34
CA GLY A 295 -1.17 -22.50 -1.61
C GLY A 295 -1.87 -23.59 -2.45
N LYS A 296 -2.21 -23.29 -3.71
CA LYS A 296 -2.92 -24.24 -4.60
C LYS A 296 -2.01 -25.40 -5.01
N THR A 297 -0.71 -25.13 -5.18
CA THR A 297 0.31 -26.15 -5.48
C THR A 297 0.56 -27.08 -4.29
N VAL A 298 0.62 -26.55 -3.06
CA VAL A 298 0.74 -27.36 -1.83
C VAL A 298 -0.49 -28.25 -1.62
N VAL A 299 -1.70 -27.71 -1.77
CA VAL A 299 -2.94 -28.50 -1.68
C VAL A 299 -2.97 -29.57 -2.77
N GLY A 300 -2.57 -29.24 -4.00
CA GLY A 300 -2.44 -30.21 -5.10
C GLY A 300 -1.46 -31.34 -4.79
N ALA A 301 -0.27 -31.01 -4.28
CA ALA A 301 0.73 -31.99 -3.86
C ALA A 301 0.23 -32.86 -2.70
N TYR A 302 -0.47 -32.29 -1.73
CA TYR A 302 -1.10 -33.03 -0.64
C TYR A 302 -2.19 -33.99 -1.13
N LEU A 303 -3.02 -33.57 -2.09
CA LEU A 303 -4.11 -34.39 -2.62
C LEU A 303 -3.58 -35.58 -3.44
N VAL A 304 -2.50 -35.36 -4.20
CA VAL A 304 -1.77 -36.40 -4.92
C VAL A 304 -1.05 -37.34 -3.95
N GLY A 305 -0.37 -36.79 -2.94
CA GLY A 305 0.38 -37.56 -1.94
C GLY A 305 -0.47 -38.41 -1.00
N SER A 306 -1.70 -37.96 -0.70
CA SER A 306 -2.64 -38.66 0.19
C SER A 306 -3.54 -39.68 -0.50
N ARG A 307 -3.38 -39.89 -1.83
CA ARG A 307 -4.30 -40.70 -2.66
C ARG A 307 -5.77 -40.26 -2.52
N GLY A 308 -6.00 -38.95 -2.46
CA GLY A 308 -7.34 -38.39 -2.32
C GLY A 308 -8.26 -38.78 -3.49
N THR A 309 -9.52 -39.14 -3.20
CA THR A 309 -10.50 -39.39 -4.25
C THR A 309 -10.97 -38.08 -4.89
N PRO A 310 -11.45 -38.08 -6.15
CA PRO A 310 -12.02 -36.88 -6.78
C PRO A 310 -13.15 -36.24 -5.97
N ARG A 311 -13.87 -37.04 -5.17
CA ARG A 311 -14.91 -36.56 -4.26
C ARG A 311 -14.33 -35.72 -3.11
N HIS A 312 -13.16 -36.08 -2.58
CA HIS A 312 -12.47 -35.28 -1.57
C HIS A 312 -11.95 -33.97 -2.14
N ALA A 313 -11.44 -33.98 -3.37
CA ALA A 313 -11.02 -32.77 -4.07
C ALA A 313 -12.19 -31.80 -4.27
N LEU A 314 -13.34 -32.32 -4.71
CA LEU A 314 -14.56 -31.53 -4.93
C LEU A 314 -15.09 -30.94 -3.62
N PHE A 315 -15.17 -31.75 -2.56
CA PHE A 315 -15.63 -31.28 -1.25
C PHE A 315 -14.71 -30.19 -0.71
N LEU A 316 -13.39 -30.38 -0.77
CA LEU A 316 -12.41 -29.39 -0.35
C LEU A 316 -12.56 -28.08 -1.15
N GLY A 317 -12.66 -28.17 -2.48
CA GLY A 317 -12.85 -27.00 -3.33
C GLY A 317 -14.14 -26.24 -3.02
N LEU A 318 -15.24 -26.97 -2.81
CA LEU A 318 -16.54 -26.38 -2.49
C LEU A 318 -16.55 -25.72 -1.11
N THR A 319 -15.98 -26.37 -0.10
CA THR A 319 -15.83 -25.79 1.24
C THR A 319 -14.96 -24.54 1.20
N VAL A 320 -13.81 -24.57 0.53
CA VAL A 320 -12.94 -23.38 0.40
C VAL A 320 -13.67 -22.24 -0.32
N THR A 321 -14.41 -22.54 -1.39
CA THR A 321 -15.16 -21.52 -2.13
C THR A 321 -16.24 -20.90 -1.25
N LEU A 322 -17.06 -21.73 -0.59
CA LEU A 322 -18.14 -21.24 0.28
C LEU A 322 -17.60 -20.43 1.45
N THR A 323 -16.59 -20.94 2.15
CA THR A 323 -16.00 -20.26 3.31
C THR A 323 -15.29 -18.97 2.92
N HIS A 324 -14.58 -18.95 1.77
CA HIS A 324 -13.91 -17.75 1.28
C HIS A 324 -14.91 -16.68 0.85
N THR A 325 -15.92 -17.05 0.05
CA THR A 325 -16.98 -16.12 -0.38
C THR A 325 -17.78 -15.60 0.82
N ALA A 326 -18.21 -16.48 1.73
CA ALA A 326 -18.94 -16.08 2.93
C ALA A 326 -18.11 -15.16 3.82
N GLY A 327 -16.79 -15.43 3.95
CA GLY A 327 -15.87 -14.60 4.73
C GLY A 327 -15.72 -13.19 4.16
N VAL A 328 -15.48 -13.05 2.85
CA VAL A 328 -15.36 -11.73 2.20
C VAL A 328 -16.68 -10.97 2.24
N VAL A 329 -17.81 -11.64 2.02
CA VAL A 329 -19.15 -11.02 2.12
C VAL A 329 -19.43 -10.55 3.55
N ALA A 330 -19.16 -11.39 4.56
CA ALA A 330 -19.34 -11.04 5.95
C ALA A 330 -18.42 -9.86 6.35
N LEU A 331 -17.14 -9.89 5.94
CA LEU A 331 -16.22 -8.78 6.17
C LEU A 331 -16.71 -7.50 5.49
N GLY A 332 -17.16 -7.58 4.23
CA GLY A 332 -17.74 -6.43 3.52
C GLY A 332 -18.96 -5.83 4.22
N LEU A 333 -19.86 -6.67 4.72
CA LEU A 333 -21.01 -6.25 5.52
C LEU A 333 -20.59 -5.58 6.84
N VAL A 334 -19.63 -6.16 7.56
CA VAL A 334 -19.09 -5.58 8.79
C VAL A 334 -18.46 -4.22 8.51
N THR A 335 -17.60 -4.12 7.49
CA THR A 335 -16.96 -2.85 7.11
C THR A 335 -17.99 -1.80 6.71
N LEU A 336 -19.04 -2.18 5.96
CA LEU A 336 -20.10 -1.25 5.57
C LEU A 336 -20.87 -0.75 6.79
N LEU A 337 -21.24 -1.64 7.71
CA LEU A 337 -21.98 -1.30 8.94
C LEU A 337 -21.15 -0.50 9.94
N LEU A 338 -19.83 -0.70 9.97
CA LEU A 338 -18.89 -0.04 10.90
C LEU A 338 -18.09 1.09 10.23
N SER A 339 -18.43 1.47 8.99
CA SER A 339 -17.70 2.46 8.18
C SER A 339 -17.53 3.82 8.87
N ARG A 340 -18.47 4.20 9.75
CA ARG A 340 -18.40 5.44 10.54
C ARG A 340 -17.44 5.39 11.74
N TYR A 341 -16.91 4.22 12.08
CA TYR A 341 -16.08 3.99 13.28
C TYR A 341 -14.73 3.33 12.98
N ILE A 342 -14.57 2.71 11.82
CA ILE A 342 -13.35 1.95 11.47
C ILE A 342 -12.82 2.42 10.12
N LEU A 343 -11.71 3.14 10.17
CA LEU A 343 -10.90 3.51 9.02
C LEU A 343 -10.19 2.26 8.46
N PRO A 344 -10.34 1.91 7.17
CA PRO A 344 -9.65 0.78 6.54
C PRO A 344 -8.13 0.82 6.73
N GLU A 345 -7.55 2.01 6.88
CA GLU A 345 -6.11 2.19 7.08
C GLU A 345 -5.61 1.61 8.41
N GLN A 346 -6.46 1.52 9.44
CA GLN A 346 -6.10 0.88 10.70
C GLN A 346 -6.29 -0.65 10.66
N LEU A 347 -7.24 -1.15 9.87
CA LEU A 347 -7.50 -2.60 9.75
C LEU A 347 -6.38 -3.33 9.01
N TYR A 348 -5.82 -2.72 7.94
CA TYR A 348 -4.85 -3.38 7.08
C TYR A 348 -3.59 -3.86 7.82
N PRO A 349 -2.94 -3.02 8.65
CA PRO A 349 -1.76 -3.43 9.42
C PRO A 349 -2.06 -4.58 10.39
N TRP A 350 -3.19 -4.54 11.10
CA TRP A 350 -3.57 -5.58 12.05
C TRP A 350 -3.94 -6.90 11.37
N MET A 351 -4.68 -6.85 10.25
CA MET A 351 -4.95 -8.05 9.45
C MET A 351 -3.67 -8.65 8.88
N SER A 352 -2.75 -7.81 8.40
CA SER A 352 -1.44 -8.23 7.90
C SER A 352 -0.62 -8.91 9.00
N LEU A 353 -0.46 -8.27 10.16
CA LEU A 353 0.24 -8.82 11.31
C LEU A 353 -0.37 -10.15 11.76
N THR A 354 -1.69 -10.21 11.91
CA THR A 354 -2.41 -11.42 12.33
C THR A 354 -2.23 -12.55 11.32
N SER A 355 -2.32 -12.25 10.02
CA SER A 355 -2.09 -13.23 8.96
C SER A 355 -0.65 -13.73 8.96
N GLY A 356 0.33 -12.84 9.15
CA GLY A 356 1.75 -13.19 9.23
C GLY A 356 2.05 -14.09 10.42
N LEU A 357 1.50 -13.78 11.59
CA LEU A 357 1.62 -14.61 12.79
C LEU A 357 0.98 -16.00 12.60
N LEU A 358 -0.19 -16.08 11.97
CA LEU A 358 -0.83 -17.36 11.65
C LEU A 358 0.02 -18.20 10.69
N VAL A 359 0.56 -17.60 9.64
CA VAL A 359 1.45 -18.28 8.69
C VAL A 359 2.74 -18.75 9.37
N LEU A 360 3.35 -17.90 10.20
CA LEU A 360 4.54 -18.26 10.97
C LEU A 360 4.26 -19.41 11.94
N GLY A 361 3.13 -19.37 12.65
CA GLY A 361 2.68 -20.43 13.54
C GLY A 361 2.47 -21.75 12.81
N MET A 362 1.81 -21.74 11.65
CA MET A 362 1.62 -22.93 10.83
C MET A 362 2.97 -23.49 10.33
N GLY A 363 3.89 -22.62 9.90
CA GLY A 363 5.24 -22.99 9.51
C GLY A 363 6.01 -23.67 10.64
N LEU A 364 5.96 -23.12 11.86
CA LEU A 364 6.58 -23.69 13.06
C LEU A 364 5.98 -25.06 13.42
N ILE A 365 4.66 -25.24 13.30
CA ILE A 365 3.99 -26.52 13.53
C ILE A 365 4.48 -27.58 12.54
N LEU A 366 4.54 -27.25 11.25
CA LEU A 366 5.03 -28.16 10.21
C LEU A 366 6.51 -28.50 10.43
N LEU A 367 7.33 -27.51 10.82
CA LEU A 367 8.74 -27.69 11.15
C LEU A 367 8.92 -28.64 12.35
N ARG A 368 8.14 -28.42 13.41
CA ARG A 368 8.15 -29.27 14.61
C ARG A 368 7.70 -30.69 14.31
N GLN A 369 6.72 -30.89 13.44
CA GLN A 369 6.29 -32.22 13.00
C GLN A 369 7.38 -32.91 12.17
N ARG A 370 8.14 -32.17 11.36
CA ARG A 370 9.23 -32.71 10.54
C ARG A 370 10.45 -33.13 11.35
N PHE A 371 10.82 -32.36 12.37
CA PHE A 371 11.99 -32.62 13.21
C PHE A 371 11.67 -33.41 14.50
N GLY A 372 10.42 -33.39 14.96
CA GLY A 372 9.93 -34.19 16.09
C GLY A 372 9.46 -35.59 15.72
N GLY A 373 9.36 -35.91 14.42
CA GLY A 373 8.94 -37.21 13.89
C GLY A 373 10.06 -38.25 13.73
N GLY A 374 11.05 -38.20 14.61
CA GLY A 374 12.21 -39.10 14.65
C GLY A 374 12.23 -40.02 15.87
N SER A 375 11.09 -40.53 16.33
CA SER A 375 11.00 -41.72 17.21
C SER A 375 9.54 -42.15 17.40
N GLY A 376 9.17 -43.34 16.89
CA GLY A 376 7.96 -44.03 17.34
C GLY A 376 6.94 -44.46 16.28
N PHE A 377 7.36 -44.99 15.13
CA PHE A 377 6.56 -45.97 14.40
C PHE A 377 6.97 -47.36 14.91
N LEU A 378 6.01 -48.09 15.52
CA LEU A 378 6.04 -49.42 16.14
C LEU A 378 6.35 -49.52 17.66
N GLY A 379 5.31 -49.90 18.40
CA GLY A 379 5.43 -50.73 19.60
C GLY A 379 4.73 -50.20 20.85
N HIS A 380 3.48 -50.64 21.12
CA HIS A 380 3.14 -51.27 22.41
C HIS A 380 1.80 -52.01 22.33
N HIS A 381 1.93 -53.32 22.46
CA HIS A 381 0.89 -54.33 22.65
C HIS A 381 0.25 -54.25 24.06
N HIS A 382 -1.05 -54.56 24.11
CA HIS A 382 -1.81 -55.36 25.09
C HIS A 382 -1.79 -55.07 26.62
N HIS A 383 -3.02 -54.85 27.12
CA HIS A 383 -3.69 -55.32 28.35
C HIS A 383 -3.15 -55.05 29.77
N ALA A 384 -3.92 -54.25 30.52
CA ALA A 384 -4.30 -54.42 31.93
C ALA A 384 -5.52 -53.49 32.17
N GLY A 385 -6.62 -53.79 32.87
CA GLY A 385 -7.02 -54.89 33.74
C GLY A 385 -7.91 -54.28 34.84
N ALA A 386 -9.25 -54.42 34.73
CA ALA A 386 -10.23 -54.43 35.83
C ALA A 386 -11.66 -54.41 35.25
N ASP A 387 -12.39 -55.52 35.43
CA ASP A 387 -13.80 -55.60 35.89
C ASP A 387 -14.59 -56.77 35.27
N GLY A 388 -15.00 -57.71 36.14
CA GLY A 388 -16.35 -58.30 36.08
C GLY A 388 -16.57 -59.65 35.37
N HIS A 389 -16.29 -60.76 36.08
CA HIS A 389 -17.07 -62.01 36.22
C HIS A 389 -17.86 -62.65 35.05
N GLY A 390 -17.66 -63.97 34.87
CA GLY A 390 -18.71 -64.89 34.35
C GLY A 390 -18.19 -66.21 33.77
N HIS A 391 -18.23 -67.29 34.55
CA HIS A 391 -17.78 -68.65 34.20
C HIS A 391 -18.65 -69.37 33.14
N SER A 392 -18.03 -70.26 32.34
CA SER A 392 -18.44 -71.68 32.27
C SER A 392 -17.44 -72.52 31.46
N HIS A 393 -16.99 -73.63 32.05
CA HIS A 393 -16.23 -74.69 31.36
C HIS A 393 -17.19 -75.81 30.95
N GLY A 394 -17.02 -76.33 29.73
CA GLY A 394 -17.54 -77.62 29.29
C GLY A 394 -16.46 -78.34 28.46
N PRO A 395 -16.19 -79.65 28.69
CA PRO A 395 -14.99 -80.30 28.17
C PRO A 395 -15.22 -80.96 26.81
N GLY A 396 -14.22 -80.84 25.94
CA GLY A 396 -14.07 -81.56 24.68
C GLY A 396 -12.84 -80.97 23.99
N GLY A 397 -11.68 -81.62 23.96
CA GLY A 397 -11.48 -82.85 23.21
C GLY A 397 -11.24 -82.47 21.74
N HIS A 398 -10.17 -83.03 21.15
CA HIS A 398 -9.82 -83.06 19.72
C HIS A 398 -8.60 -82.21 19.30
N HIS A 399 -7.48 -82.94 19.31
CA HIS A 399 -6.27 -82.78 18.49
C HIS A 399 -6.61 -82.61 17.01
N HIS A 400 -5.78 -81.91 16.22
CA HIS A 400 -5.35 -82.35 14.89
C HIS A 400 -4.07 -81.60 14.44
N HIS A 401 -3.05 -82.41 14.15
CA HIS A 401 -1.89 -82.09 13.30
C HIS A 401 -2.32 -81.79 11.87
N HIS A 402 -1.67 -80.83 11.20
CA HIS A 402 -1.10 -80.90 9.83
C HIS A 402 -0.10 -79.73 9.74
N GLY A 403 1.18 -79.86 9.36
CA GLY A 403 1.80 -80.84 8.50
C GLY A 403 1.72 -80.41 7.04
N GLN A 404 2.37 -79.30 6.67
CA GLN A 404 2.73 -79.03 5.26
C GLN A 404 3.95 -78.11 5.15
N SER A 405 5.01 -78.76 4.70
CA SER A 405 6.25 -78.24 4.16
C SER A 405 6.02 -77.54 2.82
N HIS A 406 6.58 -76.34 2.64
CA HIS A 406 7.14 -75.95 1.35
C HIS A 406 8.44 -75.18 1.56
N SER A 407 9.52 -75.88 1.25
CA SER A 407 10.88 -75.42 1.02
C SER A 407 10.99 -74.74 -0.34
N HIS A 408 11.65 -73.58 -0.41
CA HIS A 408 12.56 -73.24 -1.51
C HIS A 408 13.68 -72.34 -1.00
N GLU A 409 14.85 -72.95 -0.92
CA GLU A 409 16.21 -72.38 -0.90
C GLU A 409 16.55 -71.97 -2.35
N HIS A 410 17.14 -70.81 -2.64
CA HIS A 410 18.59 -70.54 -2.67
C HIS A 410 18.86 -69.01 -2.69
N VAL A 411 19.65 -68.45 -1.74
CA VAL A 411 21.06 -67.96 -1.85
C VAL A 411 21.42 -67.24 -3.16
N GLN A 412 22.04 -66.05 -3.19
CA GLN A 412 23.27 -65.65 -2.49
C GLN A 412 23.35 -64.17 -2.09
N PHE A 413 24.05 -63.97 -0.97
CA PHE A 413 24.61 -62.74 -0.42
C PHE A 413 25.77 -62.19 -1.25
N HIS A 414 26.02 -60.89 -1.16
CA HIS A 414 27.37 -60.36 -0.95
C HIS A 414 27.32 -59.11 -0.06
N ASP A 415 27.80 -59.27 1.17
CA ASP A 415 28.29 -58.21 2.06
C ASP A 415 29.60 -57.64 1.52
N HIS A 416 29.85 -56.36 1.78
CA HIS A 416 31.17 -55.87 2.18
C HIS A 416 31.02 -54.62 3.06
N ASP A 417 31.21 -54.82 4.37
CA ASP A 417 31.68 -53.80 5.31
C ASP A 417 33.10 -53.39 4.96
N HIS A 418 33.40 -52.09 5.10
CA HIS A 418 34.68 -51.61 5.61
C HIS A 418 34.49 -50.23 6.27
N ASP A 419 34.58 -50.21 7.60
CA ASP A 419 34.95 -49.06 8.42
C ASP A 419 36.34 -48.55 8.02
N HIS A 420 36.52 -47.23 8.00
CA HIS A 420 37.74 -46.56 8.48
C HIS A 420 37.41 -45.12 8.87
N ASP A 421 37.42 -44.87 10.18
CA ASP A 421 37.68 -43.56 10.80
C ASP A 421 38.99 -42.97 10.28
N HIS A 422 39.03 -41.66 10.03
CA HIS A 422 40.16 -40.79 10.37
C HIS A 422 39.71 -39.32 10.46
N ASP A 423 39.70 -38.81 11.70
CA ASP A 423 39.84 -37.39 12.02
C ASP A 423 41.08 -36.78 11.36
N HIS A 424 40.97 -35.56 10.83
CA HIS A 424 42.04 -34.55 10.93
C HIS A 424 41.47 -33.13 10.84
N ASP A 425 41.52 -32.46 11.98
CA ASP A 425 41.54 -31.02 12.21
C ASP A 425 42.70 -30.36 11.44
N HIS A 426 42.52 -29.19 10.82
CA HIS A 426 43.56 -28.16 10.65
C HIS A 426 42.96 -26.80 10.23
N ASP A 427 43.04 -25.87 11.19
CA ASP A 427 43.09 -24.41 11.05
C ASP A 427 44.21 -23.97 10.08
N HIS A 428 43.95 -22.97 9.23
CA HIS A 428 44.97 -21.97 8.88
C HIS A 428 44.35 -20.66 8.34
N THR A 429 44.93 -19.60 8.87
CA THR A 429 44.70 -18.17 8.71
C THR A 429 45.54 -17.55 7.56
N LEU A 430 45.31 -16.25 7.30
CA LEU A 430 46.14 -15.25 6.59
C LEU A 430 46.00 -15.21 5.06
N SER A 431 45.34 -14.18 4.50
CA SER A 431 45.83 -12.82 4.22
C SER A 431 46.88 -12.75 3.12
N HIS A 432 46.56 -12.12 1.98
CA HIS A 432 47.52 -11.38 1.18
C HIS A 432 46.84 -10.19 0.48
N ALA A 433 47.39 -9.01 0.75
CA ALA A 433 47.24 -7.76 0.03
C ALA A 433 48.34 -7.63 -1.05
N HIS A 434 48.36 -6.46 -1.70
CA HIS A 434 49.23 -5.95 -2.80
C HIS A 434 48.55 -6.05 -4.18
N ALA A 435 48.45 -5.00 -5.00
CA ALA A 435 49.02 -3.64 -4.97
C ALA A 435 48.08 -2.67 -5.71
#